data_AF-A0A7Y4P9Y8-F1
#
_entry.id   AF-A0A7Y4P9Y8-F1
#
_cell.length_a   1.000
_cell.length_b   1.000
_cell.length_c   1.000
_cell.angle_alpha   90.00
_cell.angle_beta   90.00
_cell.angle_gamma   90.00
#
_symmetry.space_group_name_H-M   'P 1'
#
loop_
_entity.id
_entity.type
_entity.pdbx_description
1 polymer ?
#
loop_
_entity_poly.entity_id
_entity_poly.type
_entity_poly.pdbx_seq_one_letter_code
_entity_poly.pdbx_strand_id
1 'polypeptide(L)' 'MFGFLKKKKAVETHIAAEQTNTPMDSRMTLLMAEEIPMLDSASRVRVYQILEEYDGPQITSQEELPQEIRDMMDL' A
#
# COMPACT_ATOMS: atom_id res chain seq x y z
N MET A 1 30.64 23.28 25.71
CA MET A 1 30.26 22.90 24.33
C MET A 1 29.39 21.65 24.43
N PHE A 2 28.07 21.82 24.58
CA PHE A 2 27.14 20.68 24.63
C PHE A 2 26.55 20.47 23.25
N GLY A 3 26.94 19.36 22.60
CA GLY A 3 26.49 18.97 21.27
C GLY A 3 25.03 18.53 21.30
N PHE A 4 24.20 19.20 20.50
CA PHE A 4 22.82 18.83 20.25
C PHE A 4 22.76 17.53 19.44
N LEU A 5 22.62 16.39 20.12
CA LEU A 5 22.27 15.13 19.46
C LEU A 5 20.80 15.21 19.02
N LYS A 6 20.59 15.53 17.73
CA LYS A 6 19.32 15.35 17.03
C LYS A 6 18.91 13.87 17.16
N LYS A 7 17.89 13.56 17.95
CA LYS A 7 17.19 12.26 17.87
C LYS A 7 16.72 12.08 16.43
N LYS A 8 17.26 11.09 15.72
CA LYS A 8 16.64 10.62 14.47
C LYS A 8 15.24 10.13 14.85
N LYS A 9 14.20 10.68 14.21
CA LYS A 9 12.83 10.19 14.33
C LYS A 9 12.88 8.68 14.04
N ALA A 10 12.43 7.86 14.99
CA ALA A 10 12.20 6.45 14.70
C ALA A 10 11.19 6.40 13.56
N VAL A 11 11.55 5.72 12.47
CA VAL A 11 10.60 5.39 11.43
C VAL A 11 9.63 4.41 12.09
N GLU A 12 8.36 4.79 12.23
CA GLU A 12 7.33 3.89 12.74
C GLU A 12 7.28 2.69 11.80
N THR A 13 7.77 1.54 12.29
CA THR A 13 7.85 0.30 11.53
C THR A 13 6.44 -0.30 11.45
N HIS A 14 5.88 -0.36 10.24
CA HIS A 14 4.56 -0.91 10.00
C HIS A 14 4.70 -2.31 9.39
N ILE A 15 4.28 -3.34 10.16
CA ILE A 15 4.40 -4.75 9.78
C ILE A 15 3.79 -5.03 8.39
N ALA A 16 2.65 -4.41 8.07
CA ALA A 16 2.00 -4.57 6.77
C ALA A 16 2.87 -4.11 5.59
N ALA A 17 3.65 -3.04 5.75
CA ALA A 17 4.55 -2.56 4.70
C ALA A 17 5.86 -3.36 4.64
N GLU A 18 6.31 -3.95 5.75
CA GLU A 18 7.59 -4.67 5.85
C GLU A 18 7.48 -6.16 5.50
N GLN A 19 6.30 -6.77 5.63
CA GLN A 19 6.09 -8.21 5.40
C GLN A 19 5.24 -8.51 4.16
N THR A 20 4.91 -7.52 3.35
CA THR A 20 4.12 -7.71 2.13
C THR A 20 4.93 -7.32 0.91
N ASN A 21 4.98 -8.21 -0.08
CA ASN A 21 5.55 -7.92 -1.39
C ASN A 21 4.43 -7.40 -2.29
N THR A 22 4.25 -6.08 -2.34
CA THR A 22 3.27 -5.42 -3.23
C THR A 22 3.98 -4.40 -4.12
N PRO A 23 3.38 -4.00 -5.25
CA PRO A 23 3.92 -2.92 -6.08
C PRO A 23 3.70 -1.52 -5.49
N MET A 24 3.33 -1.39 -4.22
CA MET A 24 2.93 -0.13 -3.58
C MET A 24 4.00 0.40 -2.63
N ASP A 25 3.98 1.71 -2.37
CA ASP A 25 4.72 2.27 -1.23
C ASP A 25 4.08 1.89 0.12
N SER A 26 4.77 2.18 1.22
CA SER A 26 4.28 1.83 2.56
C SER A 26 2.95 2.49 2.90
N ARG A 27 2.71 3.71 2.39
CA ARG A 27 1.49 4.47 2.67
C ARG A 27 0.29 3.86 1.95
N MET A 28 0.44 3.56 0.66
CA MET A 28 -0.58 2.88 -0.15
C MET A 28 -0.82 1.46 0.36
N THR A 29 0.23 0.73 0.78
CA THR A 29 0.07 -0.60 1.37
C THR A 29 -0.81 -0.57 2.62
N LEU A 30 -0.62 0.42 3.49
CA LEU A 30 -1.46 0.59 4.69
C LEU A 30 -2.90 0.96 4.33
N LEU A 31 -3.09 1.92 3.43
CA LEU A 31 -4.42 2.32 2.96
C LEU A 31 -5.17 1.12 2.38
N MET A 32 -4.54 0.36 1.48
CA MET A 32 -5.16 -0.80 0.87
C MET A 32 -5.42 -1.92 1.89
N ALA A 33 -4.59 -2.07 2.92
CA ALA A 33 -4.83 -3.03 4.00
C ALA A 33 -6.08 -2.70 4.84
N GLU A 34 -6.47 -1.43 4.92
CA GLU A 34 -7.70 -0.99 5.58
C GLU A 34 -8.93 -1.18 4.68
N GLU A 35 -8.81 -0.92 3.38
CA GLU A 35 -9.93 -0.94 2.43
C GLU A 35 -10.26 -2.35 1.87
N ILE A 36 -9.25 -3.16 1.51
CA ILE A 36 -9.46 -4.49 0.91
C ILE A 36 -10.37 -5.42 1.75
N PRO A 37 -10.32 -5.42 3.10
CA PRO A 37 -11.22 -6.20 3.94
C PRO A 37 -12.71 -5.87 3.77
N MET A 38 -13.05 -4.68 3.27
CA MET A 38 -14.44 -4.24 3.03
C MET A 38 -15.01 -4.77 1.72
N LEU A 39 -14.16 -5.19 0.79
CA LEU A 39 -14.57 -5.84 -0.46
C LEU A 39 -15.13 -7.24 -0.19
N ASP A 40 -16.05 -7.67 -1.05
CA ASP A 40 -16.49 -9.06 -1.10
C ASP A 40 -15.33 -10.01 -1.45
N SER A 41 -15.53 -11.30 -1.22
CA SER A 41 -14.46 -12.30 -1.38
C SER A 41 -13.94 -12.41 -2.81
N ALA A 42 -14.79 -12.25 -3.83
CA ALA A 42 -14.38 -12.36 -5.23
C ALA A 42 -13.57 -11.11 -5.64
N SER A 43 -14.06 -9.93 -5.30
CA SER A 43 -13.37 -8.65 -5.56
C SER A 43 -12.00 -8.60 -4.88
N ARG A 44 -11.89 -9.08 -3.63
CA ARG A 44 -10.61 -9.18 -2.92
C ARG A 44 -9.59 -10.06 -3.63
N VAL A 45 -10.01 -11.26 -4.07
CA VAL A 45 -9.14 -12.15 -4.85
C VAL A 45 -8.68 -11.46 -6.13
N ARG A 46 -9.58 -10.76 -6.81
CA ARG A 46 -9.26 -10.05 -8.04
C ARG A 46 -8.25 -8.93 -7.82
N VAL A 47 -8.39 -8.13 -6.77
CA VAL A 47 -7.40 -7.11 -6.40
C VAL A 47 -6.01 -7.72 -6.22
N TYR A 48 -5.88 -8.82 -5.49
CA TYR A 48 -4.58 -9.45 -5.28
C TYR A 48 -3.97 -9.98 -6.58
N GLN A 49 -4.76 -10.59 -7.46
CA GLN A 49 -4.28 -11.03 -8.78
C GLN A 49 -3.75 -9.87 -9.61
N ILE A 50 -4.51 -8.76 -9.67
CA ILE A 50 -4.09 -7.57 -10.42
C ILE A 50 -2.78 -7.01 -9.85
N LEU A 51 -2.63 -6.95 -8.53
CA LEU A 51 -1.40 -6.47 -7.89
C LEU A 51 -0.21 -7.43 -8.08
N GLU A 52 -0.47 -8.73 -8.16
CA GLU A 52 0.55 -9.76 -8.43
C GLU A 52 1.05 -9.71 -9.89
N GLU A 53 0.14 -9.44 -10.84
CA GLU A 53 0.43 -9.34 -12.28
C GLU A 53 0.94 -7.94 -12.71
N TYR A 54 1.04 -6.99 -11.79
CA TYR A 54 1.38 -5.61 -12.12
C TYR A 54 2.90 -5.43 -12.34
N ASP A 55 3.28 -5.12 -13.58
CA ASP A 55 4.68 -4.88 -14.01
C ASP A 55 5.04 -3.38 -14.15
N GLY A 56 4.22 -2.47 -13.62
CA GLY A 56 4.39 -1.03 -13.74
C GLY A 56 5.32 -0.39 -12.69
N PRO A 57 5.43 0.95 -12.68
CA PRO A 57 6.17 1.67 -11.63
C PRO A 57 5.49 1.53 -10.26
N GLN A 58 6.26 1.73 -9.19
CA GLN A 58 5.74 1.69 -7.83
C GLN A 58 4.55 2.65 -7.65
N ILE A 59 3.46 2.14 -7.11
CA ILE A 59 2.21 2.86 -6.87
C ILE A 59 2.35 3.66 -5.56
N THR A 60 2.24 4.97 -5.67
CA THR A 60 2.42 5.94 -4.58
C THR A 60 1.17 6.78 -4.31
N SER A 61 0.15 6.68 -5.16
CA SER A 61 -1.15 7.34 -5.01
C SER A 61 -2.32 6.45 -5.44
N GLN A 62 -3.56 6.86 -5.13
CA GLN A 62 -4.75 6.10 -5.53
C GLN A 62 -4.98 6.15 -7.04
N GLU A 63 -4.67 7.29 -7.67
CA GLU A 63 -4.84 7.51 -9.12
C GLU A 63 -3.92 6.62 -9.97
N GLU A 64 -2.80 6.17 -9.39
CA GLU A 64 -1.85 5.25 -10.01
C GLU A 64 -2.30 3.78 -9.95
N LEU A 65 -3.36 3.46 -9.18
CA LEU A 65 -3.90 2.10 -9.14
C LEU A 65 -4.45 1.70 -10.52
N PRO A 66 -4.29 0.42 -10.91
CA PRO A 66 -4.98 -0.15 -12.06
C PRO A 66 -6.47 0.21 -12.06
N GLN A 67 -6.99 0.63 -13.22
CA GLN A 67 -8.37 1.14 -13.34
C GLN A 67 -9.40 0.17 -12.73
N GLU A 68 -9.23 -1.13 -12.96
CA GLU A 68 -10.13 -2.15 -12.43
C GLU A 68 -10.17 -2.17 -10.89
N ILE A 69 -9.05 -1.89 -10.21
CA ILE A 69 -9.02 -1.77 -8.74
C ILE A 69 -9.77 -0.53 -8.30
N ARG A 70 -9.58 0.61 -8.99
CA ARG A 70 -10.29 1.85 -8.67
C ARG A 70 -11.80 1.69 -8.81
N ASP A 71 -12.24 1.02 -9.87
CA ASP A 71 -13.66 0.75 -10.12
C ASP A 71 -14.26 -0.17 -9.04
N MET A 72 -13.52 -1.19 -8.56
CA MET A 72 -13.98 -2.07 -7.47
C MET A 72 -14.08 -1.35 -6.11
N MET A 73 -13.33 -0.27 -5.93
CA MET A 73 -13.18 0.44 -4.66
C MET A 73 -13.87 1.83 -4.67
N ASP A 74 -14.56 2.19 -5.76
CA ASP A 74 -15.19 3.49 -5.97
C ASP A 74 -14.24 4.70 -5.71
N LEU A 75 -13.00 4.60 -6.20
CA LEU A 75 -11.91 5.59 -6.00
C LEU A 75 -11.76 6.60 -7.15
#